data_AF-A0A933XNA9-F1
#
_entry.id   AF-A0A933XNA9-F1
#
_cell.length_a   1.000
_cell.length_b   1.000
_cell.length_c   1.000
_cell.angle_alpha   90.00
_cell.angle_beta   90.00
_cell.angle_gamma   90.00
#
_symmetry.space_group_name_H-M   'P 1'
#
loop_
_entity.id
_entity.type
_entity.pdbx_description
1 polymer ?
#
loop_
_entity_poly.entity_id
_entity_poly.type
_entity_poly.pdbx_seq_one_letter_code
_entity_poly.pdbx_strand_id
1 'polypeptide(L)'
;MSDRLTPTGLSSDPAEQPAKEPAPDDKPFLCRKPFRITIYASFAVLFAVMLAWRFLPGLLDPTFEKHIQNKQVMVGMTKDQVLKAWGSPYTINVSHTKDGTRHEEWIYEDWKDSSTIKHRYLYFEEGILISGWYYQ
;
A
#
# COMPACT_ATOMS: atom_id res chain seq x y z
N MET A 1 -2.55 97.90 34.71
CA MET A 1 -1.11 97.67 34.47
C MET A 1 -0.91 96.16 34.55
N SER A 2 -0.85 95.49 33.39
CA SER A 2 -0.48 94.08 33.12
C SER A 2 -1.25 92.95 33.86
N ASP A 3 -1.63 91.80 33.30
CA ASP A 3 -1.56 91.21 31.96
C ASP A 3 -2.45 89.94 31.94
N ARG A 4 -3.14 89.72 30.82
CA ARG A 4 -3.44 88.46 30.11
C ARG A 4 -3.84 87.11 30.80
N LEU A 5 -4.92 86.57 30.19
CA LEU A 5 -5.11 85.21 29.63
C LEU A 5 -5.79 84.10 30.45
N THR A 6 -6.69 83.44 29.72
CA THR A 6 -7.65 82.37 29.99
C THR A 6 -7.05 81.11 30.63
N PRO A 7 -7.92 80.31 31.29
CA PRO A 7 -7.95 78.90 30.94
C PRO A 7 -9.37 78.44 30.57
N THR A 8 -9.55 78.04 29.31
CA THR A 8 -10.66 77.20 28.86
C THR A 8 -10.46 75.81 29.49
N GLY A 9 -11.06 75.60 30.64
CA GLY A 9 -11.12 74.32 31.35
C GLY A 9 -12.28 73.48 30.82
N LEU A 10 -11.92 72.37 30.18
CA LEU A 10 -12.74 71.35 29.57
C LEU A 10 -13.93 70.88 30.45
N SER A 11 -15.10 70.80 29.83
CA SER A 11 -16.35 70.32 30.40
C SER A 11 -16.27 68.81 30.72
N SER A 12 -16.44 68.50 32.01
CA SER A 12 -17.26 67.42 32.57
C SER A 12 -17.37 66.06 31.83
N ASP A 13 -16.72 65.06 32.42
CA ASP A 13 -17.36 63.78 32.76
C ASP A 13 -17.23 63.64 34.30
N PRO A 14 -18.17 63.04 35.07
CA PRO A 14 -18.69 61.69 34.80
C PRO A 14 -20.15 61.43 35.26
N ALA A 15 -20.84 60.46 34.63
CA ALA A 15 -21.98 59.80 35.26
C ALA A 15 -22.02 58.32 34.85
N GLU A 16 -22.15 57.48 35.87
CA GLU A 16 -21.84 56.06 35.88
C GLU A 16 -23.11 55.18 35.81
N GLN A 17 -23.10 54.18 34.91
CA GLN A 17 -23.71 52.82 35.00
C GLN A 17 -25.26 52.63 34.89
N PRO A 18 -25.79 51.45 34.43
CA PRO A 18 -25.27 50.09 34.72
C PRO A 18 -25.25 49.04 33.58
N ALA A 19 -24.56 47.95 33.89
CA ALA A 19 -24.38 46.74 33.11
C ALA A 19 -25.68 46.01 32.75
N LYS A 20 -25.76 45.46 31.53
CA LYS A 20 -26.60 44.30 31.22
C LYS A 20 -26.03 43.41 30.10
N GLU A 21 -25.53 42.26 30.54
CA GLU A 21 -25.33 40.95 29.90
C GLU A 21 -24.53 40.81 28.58
N PRO A 22 -23.44 40.01 28.58
CA PRO A 22 -22.81 39.54 27.35
C PRO A 22 -23.66 38.44 26.70
N ALA A 23 -24.23 38.70 25.52
CA ALA A 23 -24.81 37.66 24.69
C ALA A 23 -23.68 36.72 24.20
N PRO A 24 -23.94 35.39 24.11
CA PRO A 24 -22.92 34.37 24.10
C PRO A 24 -22.12 34.42 22.79
N ASP A 25 -20.80 34.46 22.91
CA ASP A 25 -19.87 34.32 21.79
C ASP A 25 -19.91 32.86 21.30
N ASP A 26 -20.99 32.53 20.58
CA ASP A 26 -21.29 31.20 20.04
C ASP A 26 -20.37 30.93 18.85
N LYS A 27 -19.08 30.71 19.14
CA LYS A 27 -18.09 30.34 18.12
C LYS A 27 -18.50 28.98 17.55
N PRO A 28 -18.81 28.89 16.24
CA PRO A 28 -19.34 27.68 15.63
C PRO A 28 -18.39 26.51 15.89
N PHE A 29 -18.96 25.33 16.17
CA PHE A 29 -18.23 24.11 16.59
C PHE A 29 -17.06 23.73 15.68
N LEU A 30 -17.08 24.17 14.41
CA LEU A 30 -15.99 23.99 13.44
C LEU A 30 -14.70 24.79 13.74
N CYS A 31 -14.77 25.85 14.54
CA CYS A 31 -13.60 26.69 14.89
C CYS A 31 -12.91 26.24 16.19
N ARG A 32 -13.43 25.22 16.89
CA ARG A 32 -12.77 24.66 18.08
C ARG A 32 -11.57 23.82 17.64
N LYS A 33 -10.36 24.28 18.00
CA LYS A 33 -9.08 23.58 17.80
C LYS A 33 -9.11 22.06 18.04
N PRO A 34 -9.77 21.52 19.10
CA PRO A 34 -9.80 20.08 19.31
C PRO A 34 -10.48 19.31 18.17
N PHE A 35 -11.54 19.85 17.56
CA PHE A 35 -12.28 19.16 16.48
C PHE A 35 -11.46 19.01 15.19
N ARG A 36 -10.68 20.04 14.83
CA ARG A 36 -9.80 19.97 13.65
C ARG A 36 -8.72 18.92 13.84
N ILE A 37 -8.18 18.81 15.06
CA ILE A 37 -7.18 17.80 15.40
C ILE A 37 -7.77 16.40 15.29
N THR A 38 -8.97 16.14 15.81
CA THR A 38 -9.62 14.82 15.69
C THR A 38 -9.91 14.46 14.23
N ILE A 39 -10.39 15.41 13.43
CA ILE A 39 -10.67 15.19 12.01
C ILE A 39 -9.37 14.86 11.26
N TYR A 40 -8.32 15.67 11.42
CA TYR A 40 -7.03 15.40 10.76
C TYR A 40 -6.38 14.11 11.25
N ALA A 41 -6.47 13.79 12.55
CA ALA A 41 -5.97 12.53 13.09
C ALA A 41 -6.74 11.34 12.50
N SER A 42 -8.07 11.41 12.40
CA SER A 42 -8.87 10.36 11.78
C SER A 42 -8.53 10.15 10.30
N PHE A 43 -8.36 11.23 9.54
CA PHE A 43 -7.96 11.13 8.12
C PHE A 43 -6.54 10.59 7.96
N ALA A 44 -5.60 11.01 8.82
CA ALA A 44 -4.23 10.49 8.79
C ALA A 44 -4.18 9.00 9.13
N VAL A 45 -4.93 8.54 10.14
CA VAL A 45 -5.03 7.11 10.49
C VAL A 45 -5.69 6.33 9.36
N LEU A 46 -6.79 6.83 8.80
CA LEU A 46 -7.50 6.16 7.72
C LEU A 46 -6.64 6.06 6.45
N PHE A 47 -5.89 7.12 6.12
CA PHE A 47 -4.92 7.12 5.03
C PHE A 47 -3.77 6.13 5.28
N ALA A 48 -3.23 6.09 6.51
CA ALA A 48 -2.20 5.13 6.88
C ALA A 48 -2.72 3.68 6.79
N VAL A 49 -3.97 3.41 7.19
CA VAL A 49 -4.61 2.10 7.04
C VAL A 49 -4.82 1.75 5.57
N MET A 50 -5.24 2.70 4.73
CA MET A 50 -5.37 2.48 3.28
C MET A 50 -4.02 2.17 2.62
N LEU A 51 -2.96 2.90 2.99
CA LEU A 51 -1.61 2.60 2.52
C LEU A 51 -1.14 1.24 3.05
N ALA A 52 -1.36 0.96 4.33
CA ALA A 52 -1.04 -0.32 4.92
C ALA A 52 -1.72 -1.45 4.16
N TRP A 53 -3.03 -1.40 3.91
CA TRP A 53 -3.71 -2.41 3.08
C TRP A 53 -3.24 -2.47 1.64
N ARG A 54 -2.84 -1.34 1.04
CA ARG A 54 -2.31 -1.31 -0.33
C ARG A 54 -0.92 -1.94 -0.45
N PHE A 55 -0.08 -1.81 0.58
CA PHE A 55 1.33 -2.21 0.57
C PHE A 55 1.62 -3.49 1.39
N LEU A 56 0.75 -3.89 2.33
CA LEU A 56 0.85 -5.13 3.12
C LEU A 56 0.96 -6.39 2.24
N PRO A 57 0.10 -6.63 1.24
CA PRO A 57 0.14 -7.89 0.50
C PRO A 57 1.42 -8.05 -0.32
N GLY A 58 2.09 -6.95 -0.69
CA GLY A 58 3.37 -6.99 -1.42
C GLY A 58 4.59 -7.19 -0.52
N LEU A 59 4.51 -6.85 0.77
CA LEU A 59 5.63 -6.98 1.71
C LEU A 59 5.62 -8.29 2.51
N LEU A 60 4.45 -8.91 2.71
CA LEU A 60 4.30 -10.15 3.48
C LEU A 60 4.47 -11.43 2.66
N ASP A 61 4.45 -11.37 1.33
CA ASP A 61 4.57 -12.55 0.47
C ASP A 61 5.70 -12.39 -0.59
N PRO A 62 6.97 -12.17 -0.17
CA PRO A 62 8.11 -12.10 -1.08
C PRO A 62 8.44 -13.45 -1.74
N THR A 63 7.81 -14.54 -1.27
CA THR A 63 8.12 -15.93 -1.65
C THR A 63 7.00 -16.64 -2.41
N PHE A 64 5.90 -15.96 -2.76
CA PHE A 64 4.77 -16.55 -3.49
C PHE A 64 4.23 -17.83 -2.81
N GLU A 65 4.30 -17.94 -1.48
CA GLU A 65 3.98 -19.18 -0.77
C GLU A 65 2.50 -19.55 -0.93
N LYS A 66 1.62 -18.56 -1.05
CA LYS A 66 0.20 -18.79 -1.33
C LYS A 66 -0.05 -19.37 -2.73
N HIS A 67 0.85 -19.17 -3.69
CA HIS A 67 0.74 -19.74 -5.03
C HIS A 67 1.32 -21.16 -5.12
N ILE A 68 2.35 -21.45 -4.31
CA ILE A 68 2.87 -22.81 -4.11
C ILE A 68 1.76 -23.72 -3.53
N GLN A 69 0.95 -23.23 -2.58
CA GLN A 69 -0.17 -23.98 -2.01
C GLN A 69 -1.29 -24.30 -3.01
N ASN A 70 -1.50 -23.44 -4.01
CA ASN A 70 -2.50 -23.68 -5.07
C ASN A 70 -1.97 -24.54 -6.21
N LYS A 71 -0.75 -25.11 -6.10
CA LYS A 71 -0.06 -25.80 -7.20
C LYS A 71 0.02 -24.92 -8.44
N GLN A 72 0.20 -23.62 -8.28
CA GLN A 72 0.37 -22.71 -9.39
C GLN A 72 1.83 -22.32 -9.48
N VAL A 73 2.47 -22.77 -10.55
CA VAL A 73 3.82 -22.36 -10.89
C VAL A 73 3.74 -21.01 -11.60
N MET A 74 4.45 -20.01 -11.08
CA MET A 74 4.47 -18.64 -11.61
C MET A 74 5.86 -18.27 -12.14
N VAL A 75 5.87 -17.41 -13.16
CA VAL A 75 7.08 -16.81 -13.71
C VAL A 75 7.85 -16.09 -12.60
N GLY A 76 9.16 -16.29 -12.56
CA GLY A 76 10.07 -15.75 -11.54
C GLY A 76 10.42 -16.73 -10.41
N MET A 77 9.73 -17.88 -10.29
CA MET A 77 10.08 -18.90 -9.29
C MET A 77 11.42 -19.57 -9.58
N THR A 78 12.13 -19.96 -8.52
CA THR A 78 13.36 -20.76 -8.66
C THR A 78 13.04 -22.23 -8.90
N LYS A 79 13.98 -22.98 -9.49
CA LYS A 79 13.84 -24.44 -9.71
C LYS A 79 13.44 -25.20 -8.44
N ASP A 80 14.04 -24.87 -7.30
CA ASP A 80 13.73 -25.53 -6.02
C ASP A 80 12.31 -25.25 -5.54
N GLN A 81 11.79 -24.04 -5.78
CA GLN A 81 10.40 -23.69 -5.47
C GLN A 81 9.44 -24.46 -6.38
N VAL A 82 9.75 -24.58 -7.67
CA VAL A 82 8.93 -25.36 -8.61
C VAL A 82 8.95 -26.85 -8.27
N LEU A 83 10.11 -27.42 -7.92
CA LEU A 83 10.20 -28.80 -7.45
C LEU A 83 9.36 -29.05 -6.20
N LYS A 84 9.30 -28.09 -5.27
CA LYS A 84 8.44 -28.18 -4.08
C LYS A 84 6.95 -28.09 -4.43
N ALA A 85 6.59 -27.29 -5.43
CA ALA A 85 5.19 -27.09 -5.83
C ALA A 85 4.63 -28.25 -6.67
N TRP A 86 5.36 -28.70 -7.68
CA TRP A 86 4.91 -29.66 -8.70
C TRP A 86 5.63 -31.01 -8.66
N GLY A 87 6.72 -31.14 -7.89
CA GLY A 87 7.54 -32.34 -7.85
C GLY A 87 8.59 -32.40 -8.97
N SER A 88 9.23 -33.56 -9.09
CA SER A 88 10.27 -33.80 -10.09
C SER A 88 9.67 -33.86 -11.50
N PRO A 89 10.25 -33.19 -12.50
CA PRO A 89 9.88 -33.37 -13.90
C PRO A 89 10.19 -34.79 -14.37
N TYR A 90 9.54 -35.20 -15.45
CA TYR A 90 9.79 -36.48 -16.10
C TYR A 90 11.07 -36.41 -16.94
N THR A 91 11.21 -35.33 -17.72
CA THR A 91 12.38 -35.08 -18.57
C THR A 91 12.89 -33.66 -18.36
N ILE A 92 14.21 -33.51 -18.32
CA ILE A 92 14.90 -32.21 -18.28
C ILE A 92 15.83 -32.12 -19.49
N ASN A 93 15.54 -31.19 -20.39
CA ASN A 93 16.44 -30.82 -21.47
C ASN A 93 17.23 -29.57 -21.05
N VAL A 94 18.55 -29.59 -21.22
CA VAL A 94 19.40 -28.43 -20.92
C VAL A 94 20.06 -27.99 -22.21
N SER A 95 19.91 -26.72 -22.56
CA SER A 95 20.55 -26.11 -23.72
C SER A 95 21.32 -24.86 -23.29
N HIS A 96 22.36 -24.54 -24.04
CA HIS A 96 23.22 -23.38 -23.78
C HIS A 96 23.16 -22.49 -25.01
N THR A 97 22.81 -21.21 -24.82
CA THR A 97 22.83 -20.22 -25.90
C THR A 97 24.28 -19.83 -26.21
N LYS A 98 24.50 -19.27 -27.41
CA LYS A 98 25.83 -18.79 -27.84
C LYS A 98 26.43 -17.77 -26.88
N ASP A 99 25.58 -17.07 -26.15
CA ASP A 99 25.94 -16.06 -25.14
C ASP A 99 26.33 -16.69 -23.78
N GLY A 100 26.28 -18.01 -23.65
CA GLY A 100 26.63 -18.74 -22.42
C GLY A 100 25.47 -18.92 -21.45
N THR A 101 24.31 -18.31 -21.72
CA THR A 101 23.11 -18.45 -20.91
C THR A 101 22.59 -19.89 -20.93
N ARG A 102 22.34 -20.44 -19.73
CA ARG A 102 21.80 -21.80 -19.56
C ARG A 102 20.29 -21.75 -19.59
N HIS A 103 19.70 -22.46 -20.55
CA HIS A 103 18.27 -22.68 -20.64
C HIS A 103 17.95 -24.12 -20.23
N GLU A 104 16.90 -24.31 -19.43
CA GLU A 104 16.41 -25.63 -19.07
C GLU A 104 14.94 -25.73 -19.43
N GLU A 105 14.57 -26.75 -20.18
CA GLU A 105 13.19 -27.09 -20.50
C GLU A 105 12.81 -28.34 -19.69
N TRP A 106 11.78 -28.21 -18.87
CA TRP A 106 11.29 -29.26 -18.01
C TRP A 106 9.95 -29.74 -18.53
N ILE A 107 9.82 -31.05 -18.72
CA ILE A 107 8.64 -31.68 -19.28
C ILE A 107 8.01 -32.53 -18.19
N TYR A 108 6.73 -32.27 -17.92
CA TYR A 108 5.90 -33.03 -17.01
C TYR A 108 4.83 -33.78 -17.80
N GLU A 109 4.62 -35.04 -17.43
CA GLU A 109 3.59 -35.89 -18.03
C GLU A 109 2.53 -36.20 -16.99
N ASP A 110 1.31 -35.72 -17.22
CA ASP A 110 0.15 -36.04 -16.41
C ASP A 110 -0.69 -37.10 -17.11
N TRP A 111 -0.81 -38.25 -16.44
CA TRP A 111 -1.68 -39.35 -16.86
C TRP A 111 -3.11 -39.06 -16.39
N LYS A 112 -4.02 -38.75 -17.32
CA LYS A 112 -5.44 -38.58 -16.99
C LYS A 112 -6.18 -39.91 -17.07
N ASP A 113 -5.88 -40.69 -18.10
CA ASP A 113 -6.42 -42.02 -18.38
C ASP A 113 -5.33 -42.88 -19.01
N SER A 114 -5.53 -44.21 -19.10
CA SER A 114 -4.55 -45.15 -19.66
C SER A 114 -4.17 -44.87 -21.13
N SER A 115 -4.90 -43.99 -21.82
CA SER A 115 -4.68 -43.61 -23.22
C SER A 115 -4.45 -42.11 -23.43
N THR A 116 -4.61 -41.26 -22.40
CA THR A 116 -4.54 -39.80 -22.54
C THR A 116 -3.47 -39.22 -21.63
N ILE A 117 -2.37 -38.80 -22.24
CA ILE A 117 -1.24 -38.15 -21.58
C ILE A 117 -1.30 -36.65 -21.89
N LYS A 118 -1.27 -35.81 -20.86
CA LYS A 118 -1.11 -34.36 -21.00
C LYS A 118 0.34 -33.99 -20.73
N HIS A 119 0.95 -33.27 -21.66
CA HIS A 119 2.29 -32.73 -21.47
C HIS A 119 2.21 -31.28 -20.98
N ARG A 120 3.02 -30.94 -19.97
CA ARG A 120 3.26 -29.57 -19.52
C ARG A 120 4.73 -29.25 -19.70
N TYR A 121 5.00 -28.05 -20.18
CA TYR A 121 6.35 -27.57 -20.46
C TYR A 121 6.64 -26.37 -19.57
N LEU A 122 7.79 -26.37 -18.92
CA LEU A 122 8.30 -25.24 -18.16
C LEU A 122 9.65 -24.85 -18.72
N TYR A 123 9.86 -23.55 -18.91
CA TYR A 123 11.08 -22.98 -19.45
C TYR A 123 11.79 -22.16 -18.37
N PHE A 124 13.03 -22.55 -18.09
CA PHE A 124 13.91 -21.88 -17.15
C PHE A 124 15.09 -21.26 -17.86
N GLU A 125 15.55 -20.14 -17.33
CA GLU A 125 16.76 -19.43 -17.75
C GLU A 125 17.55 -19.11 -16.49
N GLU A 126 18.82 -19.55 -16.45
CA GLU A 126 19.72 -19.39 -15.29
C GLU A 126 19.14 -19.89 -13.95
N GLY A 127 18.18 -20.82 -14.01
CA GLY A 127 17.52 -21.38 -12.83
C GLY A 127 16.29 -20.60 -12.34
N ILE A 128 15.85 -19.59 -13.09
CA ILE A 128 14.61 -18.85 -12.87
C ILE A 128 13.58 -19.27 -13.91
N LEU A 129 12.34 -19.51 -13.48
CA LEU A 129 11.26 -19.83 -14.41
C LEU A 129 10.86 -18.59 -15.22
N ILE A 130 10.95 -18.67 -16.54
CA ILE A 130 10.59 -17.57 -17.44
C ILE A 130 9.18 -17.75 -17.99
N SER A 131 8.80 -18.96 -18.34
CA SER A 131 7.47 -19.24 -18.87
C SER A 131 7.08 -20.70 -18.69
N GLY A 132 5.79 -20.99 -18.81
CA GLY A 132 5.26 -22.34 -18.77
C GLY A 132 4.05 -22.47 -19.67
N TRP A 133 3.93 -23.62 -20.34
CA TRP A 133 2.79 -23.97 -21.15
C TRP A 133 2.13 -25.22 -20.59
N TYR A 134 0.88 -25.07 -20.12
CA TYR A 134 0.06 -26.17 -19.65
C TYR A 134 -1.39 -25.95 -20.06
N TYR A 135 -2.08 -27.04 -20.37
CA TYR A 135 -3.51 -27.02 -20.65
C TYR A 135 -4.29 -26.95 -19.35
N GLN A 136 -5.08 -25.89 -19.17
CA GLN A 136 -6.00 -25.73 -18.04
C GLN A 136 -7.18 -26.72 -18.11
#